data_AF-A0AAD4DYB9-F1
#
_entry.id   AF-A0AAD4DYB9-F1
#
_cell.length_a   1.000
_cell.length_b   1.000
_cell.length_c   1.000
_cell.angle_alpha   90.00
_cell.angle_beta   90.00
_cell.angle_gamma   90.00
#
_symmetry.space_group_name_H-M   'P 1'
#
loop_
_entity.id
_entity.type
_entity.pdbx_description
1 polymer ?
#
loop_
_entity_poly.entity_id
_entity_poly.type
_entity_poly.pdbx_seq_one_letter_code
_entity_poly.pdbx_strand_id
1 'polypeptide(L)'
;IRMNLLCNPSGHALAFRAVDWVVERNNLYTKVIYRGGGPNGTLEHIIKESPLIEVYRNCHVVIKNRFHLQHQTIRHAQPEMMNTIRKLSTKIKENYAHIKKEGRKALWSIPDQINEGMVLMQEQKIVSEEETGVFDVDGDDFID
;
A
#
# COMPACT_ATOMS: atom_id res chain seq x y z
N ILE A 1 16.77 -10.17 4.18
CA ILE A 1 15.37 -10.12 4.67
C ILE A 1 14.51 -9.61 3.52
N ARG A 2 13.61 -10.42 2.95
CA ARG A 2 12.64 -9.93 1.96
C ARG A 2 11.59 -9.13 2.73
N MET A 3 11.62 -7.81 2.60
CA MET A 3 10.70 -6.91 3.31
C MET A 3 9.33 -7.01 2.66
N ASN A 4 8.49 -7.92 3.17
CA ASN A 4 7.08 -7.95 2.80
C ASN A 4 6.45 -6.65 3.32
N LEU A 5 5.91 -5.82 2.44
CA LEU A 5 5.22 -4.58 2.82
C LEU A 5 3.99 -4.86 3.70
N LEU A 6 3.34 -6.00 3.43
CA LEU A 6 2.14 -6.45 4.09
C LEU A 6 2.35 -7.84 4.72
N CYS A 7 1.73 -8.06 5.88
CA CYS A 7 1.62 -9.37 6.51
C CYS A 7 0.17 -9.65 6.88
N ASN A 8 -0.18 -10.92 7.06
CA ASN A 8 -1.51 -11.31 7.54
C ASN A 8 -1.38 -12.11 8.85
N PRO A 9 -1.28 -11.42 10.01
CA PRO A 9 -1.18 -12.10 11.29
C PRO A 9 -2.41 -12.94 11.65
N SER A 10 -3.55 -12.68 11.01
CA SER A 10 -4.82 -13.35 11.28
C SER A 10 -5.09 -14.58 10.42
N GLY A 11 -4.37 -14.75 9.30
CA GLY A 11 -4.61 -15.80 8.32
C GLY A 11 -5.90 -15.68 7.50
N HIS A 12 -6.77 -14.68 7.77
CA HIS A 12 -8.04 -14.51 7.04
C HIS A 12 -7.86 -13.81 5.69
N ALA A 13 -8.71 -14.16 4.71
CA ALA A 13 -8.70 -13.50 3.40
C ALA A 13 -8.92 -11.99 3.54
N LEU A 14 -8.17 -11.20 2.75
CA LEU A 14 -8.23 -9.73 2.71
C LEU A 14 -7.97 -9.02 4.06
N ALA A 15 -7.32 -9.71 5.02
CA ALA A 15 -7.01 -9.17 6.35
C ALA A 15 -5.52 -8.76 6.51
N PHE A 16 -4.88 -8.34 5.41
CA PHE A 16 -3.49 -7.88 5.42
C PHE A 16 -3.33 -6.57 6.20
N ARG A 17 -2.17 -6.41 6.84
CA ARG A 17 -1.74 -5.24 7.61
C ARG A 17 -0.35 -4.82 7.17
N ALA A 18 -0.06 -3.53 7.26
CA ALA A 18 1.30 -3.04 7.10
C ALA A 18 2.18 -3.67 8.19
N VAL A 19 3.36 -4.18 7.80
CA VAL A 19 4.28 -4.82 8.76
C VAL A 19 4.70 -3.85 9.86
N ASP A 20 4.92 -2.59 9.51
CA ASP A 20 5.30 -1.53 10.45
C ASP A 20 4.28 -1.40 11.60
N TRP A 21 2.98 -1.44 11.31
CA TRP A 21 1.93 -1.38 12.34
C TRP A 21 1.97 -2.57 13.31
N VAL A 22 2.32 -3.76 12.80
CA VAL A 22 2.43 -4.96 13.64
C VAL A 22 3.66 -4.86 14.54
N VAL A 23 4.78 -4.37 14.00
CA VAL A 23 6.02 -4.13 14.74
C VAL A 23 5.83 -3.05 15.79
N GLU A 24 5.20 -1.93 15.45
CA GLU A 24 4.91 -0.82 16.35
C GLU A 24 4.00 -1.27 17.50
N ARG A 25 2.94 -2.02 17.19
CA ARG A 25 2.06 -2.59 18.22
C ARG A 25 2.81 -3.52 19.17
N ASN A 26 3.67 -4.39 18.65
CA ASN A 26 4.48 -5.28 19.49
C ASN A 26 5.48 -4.49 20.35
N ASN A 27 6.10 -3.45 19.80
CA ASN A 27 6.97 -2.56 20.55
C ASN A 27 6.21 -1.81 21.66
N LEU A 28 5.00 -1.32 21.40
CA LEU A 28 4.18 -0.65 22.41
C LEU A 28 3.92 -1.58 23.60
N TYR A 29 3.49 -2.82 23.35
CA TYR A 29 3.26 -3.79 24.41
C TYR A 29 4.54 -4.07 25.20
N THR A 30 5.63 -4.40 24.51
CA THR A 30 6.85 -4.88 25.18
C THR A 30 7.66 -3.75 25.83
N LYS A 31 7.79 -2.60 25.17
CA LYS A 31 8.67 -1.50 25.60
C LYS A 31 7.97 -0.43 26.41
N VAL A 32 6.64 -0.29 26.31
CA VAL A 32 5.90 0.77 26.99
C VAL A 32 5.01 0.20 28.07
N ILE A 33 4.14 -0.76 27.72
CA ILE A 33 3.12 -1.26 28.65
C ILE A 33 3.73 -2.22 29.68
N TYR A 34 4.49 -3.22 29.23
CA TYR A 34 4.97 -4.29 30.10
C TYR A 34 6.40 -4.10 30.61
N ARG A 35 7.15 -3.13 30.07
CA ARG A 35 8.50 -2.80 30.55
C ARG A 35 8.51 -2.32 32.01
N GLY A 36 7.40 -1.74 32.48
CA GLY A 36 7.34 -1.07 33.77
C GLY A 36 8.20 0.21 33.84
N GLY A 37 8.26 0.81 35.03
CA GLY A 37 9.08 1.99 35.31
C GLY A 37 10.53 1.64 35.70
N GLY A 38 11.45 2.58 35.53
CA GLY A 38 12.83 2.45 36.01
C GLY A 38 13.78 1.66 35.10
N PRO A 39 14.85 1.07 35.66
CA PRO A 39 15.94 0.41 34.90
C PRO A 39 15.56 -0.98 34.37
N ASN A 40 14.33 -1.44 34.58
CA ASN A 40 13.81 -2.74 34.11
C ASN A 40 13.65 -2.83 32.57
N GLY A 41 14.21 -1.88 31.84
CA GLY A 41 14.16 -1.84 30.38
C GLY A 41 15.22 -2.64 29.65
N THR A 42 16.01 -3.45 30.35
CA THR A 42 17.06 -4.23 29.70
C THR A 42 16.44 -5.35 28.85
N LEU A 43 17.07 -5.63 27.71
CA LEU A 43 16.60 -6.66 26.79
C LEU A 43 16.51 -8.03 27.49
N GLU A 44 17.48 -8.36 28.34
CA GLU A 44 17.53 -9.61 29.09
C GLU A 44 16.33 -9.75 30.04
N HIS A 45 15.97 -8.67 30.73
CA HIS A 45 14.83 -8.66 31.64
C HIS A 45 13.51 -8.85 30.86
N ILE A 46 13.34 -8.12 29.76
CA ILE A 46 12.17 -8.26 28.88
C ILE A 46 12.03 -9.69 28.34
N ILE A 47 13.13 -10.31 27.92
CA ILE A 47 13.13 -11.70 27.44
C ILE A 47 12.73 -12.64 28.58
N LYS A 48 13.29 -12.45 29.78
CA LYS A 48 12.96 -13.25 30.96
C LYS A 48 11.49 -13.14 31.37
N GLU A 49 10.91 -11.95 31.25
CA GLU A 49 9.51 -11.70 31.61
C GLU A 49 8.51 -11.98 30.48
N SER A 50 8.99 -12.22 29.24
CA SER A 50 8.13 -12.46 28.08
C SER A 50 7.07 -13.56 28.27
N PRO A 51 7.34 -14.71 28.94
CA PRO A 51 6.32 -15.72 29.18
C PRO A 51 5.24 -15.22 30.14
N LEU A 52 5.62 -14.42 31.15
CA LEU A 52 4.68 -13.84 32.12
C LEU A 52 3.78 -12.79 31.46
N ILE A 53 4.36 -12.00 30.55
CA ILE A 53 3.62 -11.04 29.73
C ILE A 53 2.56 -11.75 28.90
N GLU A 54 2.89 -12.90 28.31
CA GLU A 54 1.93 -13.70 27.53
C GLU A 54 0.78 -14.22 28.40
N VAL A 55 1.09 -14.80 29.57
CA VAL A 55 0.08 -15.25 30.55
C VAL A 55 -0.82 -14.08 30.97
N TYR A 56 -0.24 -12.93 31.28
CA TYR A 56 -0.98 -11.74 31.68
C TYR A 56 -1.92 -11.23 30.57
N ARG A 57 -1.45 -11.23 29.31
CA ARG A 57 -2.27 -10.90 28.14
C ARG A 57 -3.45 -11.85 27.99
N ASN A 58 -3.23 -13.14 28.17
CA ASN A 58 -4.28 -14.15 28.08
C ASN A 58 -5.34 -13.95 29.18
N CYS A 59 -4.91 -13.68 30.42
CA CYS A 59 -5.83 -13.34 31.51
C CYS A 59 -6.67 -12.10 31.18
N HIS A 60 -6.07 -11.04 30.65
CA HIS A 60 -6.79 -9.84 30.21
C HIS A 60 -7.82 -10.14 29.12
N VAL A 61 -7.47 -10.96 28.12
CA VAL A 61 -8.40 -11.37 27.07
C VAL A 61 -9.57 -12.16 27.66
N VAL A 62 -9.31 -13.10 28.57
CA VAL A 62 -10.35 -13.90 29.24
C VAL A 62 -11.30 -12.99 30.02
N ILE A 63 -10.77 -12.10 30.86
CA ILE A 63 -11.56 -11.14 31.64
C ILE A 63 -12.40 -10.28 30.67
N LYS A 64 -11.78 -9.67 29.67
CA LYS A 64 -12.49 -8.82 28.70
C LYS A 64 -13.62 -9.54 27.98
N ASN A 65 -13.37 -10.78 27.53
CA ASN A 65 -14.37 -11.59 26.85
C ASN A 65 -15.52 -11.98 27.78
N ARG A 66 -15.21 -12.33 29.04
CA ARG A 66 -16.21 -12.74 30.05
C ARG A 66 -17.09 -11.58 30.50
N PHE A 67 -16.50 -10.39 30.67
CA PHE A 67 -17.23 -9.19 31.07
C PHE A 67 -17.97 -8.48 29.93
N HIS A 68 -18.00 -9.06 28.71
CA HIS A 68 -18.67 -8.48 27.55
C HIS A 68 -18.40 -6.98 27.41
N LEU A 69 -17.13 -6.58 27.53
CA LEU A 69 -16.71 -5.19 27.30
C LEU A 69 -16.82 -4.88 25.79
N GLN A 70 -18.05 -4.74 25.30
CA GLN A 70 -18.44 -4.63 23.89
C GLN A 70 -17.98 -3.34 23.24
N HIS A 71 -17.55 -2.34 24.02
CA HIS A 71 -17.18 -1.01 23.54
C HIS A 71 -15.68 -0.84 23.27
N GLN A 72 -14.96 -1.94 22.98
CA GLN A 72 -13.56 -1.83 22.57
C GLN A 72 -13.44 -1.73 21.05
N THR A 73 -12.86 -0.62 20.58
CA THR A 73 -12.50 -0.33 19.19
C THR A 73 -11.30 -1.16 18.70
N ILE A 74 -11.26 -2.48 18.98
CA ILE A 74 -10.15 -3.34 18.50
C ILE A 74 -10.30 -3.67 17.02
N ARG A 75 -11.54 -3.60 16.52
CA ARG A 75 -11.87 -3.68 15.11
C ARG A 75 -12.93 -2.61 14.88
N HIS A 76 -12.60 -1.53 14.18
CA HIS A 76 -13.65 -0.83 13.46
C HIS A 76 -14.38 -1.92 12.68
N ALA A 77 -15.67 -2.12 12.94
CA ALA A 77 -16.50 -3.00 12.13
C ALA A 77 -16.18 -2.69 10.68
N GLN A 78 -16.10 -3.73 9.83
CA GLN A 78 -15.85 -3.49 8.40
C GLN A 78 -16.84 -2.40 7.97
N PRO A 79 -16.34 -1.28 7.42
CA PRO A 79 -17.22 -0.16 7.17
C PRO A 79 -18.33 -0.67 6.27
N GLU A 80 -19.58 -0.53 6.73
CA GLU A 80 -20.76 -0.81 5.92
C GLU A 80 -20.81 0.23 4.80
N MET A 81 -20.01 -0.04 3.75
CA MET A 81 -19.76 0.89 2.65
C MET A 81 -20.98 1.07 1.76
N MET A 82 -22.03 0.25 1.94
CA MET A 82 -23.27 0.33 1.19
C MET A 82 -23.85 1.76 1.19
N ASN A 83 -23.84 2.42 2.34
CA ASN A 83 -24.32 3.79 2.46
C ASN A 83 -23.40 4.81 1.79
N THR A 84 -22.08 4.62 1.91
CA THR A 84 -21.08 5.48 1.27
C THR A 84 -21.14 5.36 -0.25
N ILE A 85 -21.20 4.14 -0.77
CA ILE A 85 -21.33 3.84 -2.20
C ILE A 85 -22.65 4.38 -2.74
N ARG A 86 -23.76 4.21 -2.01
CA ARG A 86 -25.06 4.77 -2.41
C ARG A 86 -25.00 6.30 -2.49
N LYS A 87 -24.48 6.98 -1.46
CA LYS A 87 -24.31 8.44 -1.46
C LYS A 87 -23.42 8.92 -2.60
N LEU A 88 -22.32 8.21 -2.85
CA LEU A 88 -21.40 8.52 -3.95
C LEU A 88 -22.09 8.36 -5.31
N SER A 89 -22.83 7.26 -5.50
CA SER A 89 -23.58 7.00 -6.73
C SER A 89 -24.62 8.09 -7.00
N THR A 90 -25.37 8.52 -5.97
CA THR A 90 -26.30 9.64 -6.07
C THR A 90 -25.58 10.92 -6.50
N LYS A 91 -24.46 11.26 -5.85
CA LYS A 91 -23.67 12.45 -6.18
C LYS A 91 -23.08 12.42 -7.59
N ILE A 92 -22.65 11.25 -8.08
CA ILE A 92 -22.17 11.06 -9.45
C ILE A 92 -23.30 11.26 -10.47
N LYS A 93 -24.52 10.81 -10.16
CA LYS A 93 -25.71 10.99 -11.00
C LYS A 93 -26.17 12.44 -11.04
N GLU A 94 -26.31 13.08 -9.88
CA GLU A 94 -26.69 14.50 -9.76
C GLU A 94 -25.72 15.41 -10.50
N ASN A 95 -24.42 15.16 -10.34
CA ASN A 95 -23.39 15.95 -11.00
C ASN A 95 -23.13 15.51 -12.44
N TYR A 96 -23.80 14.47 -12.95
CA TYR A 96 -23.56 13.89 -14.28
C TYR A 96 -22.06 13.74 -14.57
N ALA A 97 -21.29 13.28 -13.58
CA ALA A 97 -19.83 13.21 -13.68
C ALA A 97 -19.37 12.19 -14.76
N HIS A 98 -20.27 11.26 -15.10
CA HIS A 98 -20.07 10.21 -16.10
C HIS A 98 -20.52 10.61 -17.51
N ILE A 99 -21.10 11.81 -17.70
CA ILE A 99 -21.59 12.29 -19.00
C ILE A 99 -20.85 13.57 -19.37
N LYS A 100 -20.33 13.61 -20.60
CA LYS A 100 -19.75 14.81 -21.20
C LYS A 100 -20.88 15.82 -21.45
N LYS A 101 -20.90 16.92 -20.69
CA LYS A 101 -21.84 18.03 -20.87
C LYS A 101 -21.12 19.23 -21.49
N GLU A 102 -21.71 19.81 -22.52
CA GLU A 102 -21.22 21.03 -23.15
C GLU A 102 -21.25 22.20 -22.17
N GLY A 103 -20.24 23.08 -22.24
CA GLY A 103 -20.11 24.25 -21.36
C GLY A 103 -19.32 24.03 -20.05
N ARG A 104 -18.95 22.79 -19.70
CA ARG A 104 -18.02 22.54 -18.58
C ARG A 104 -16.59 22.90 -19.00
N LYS A 105 -15.98 23.86 -18.31
CA LYS A 105 -14.58 24.22 -18.48
C LYS A 105 -13.74 23.51 -17.43
N ALA A 106 -12.65 22.89 -17.84
CA ALA A 106 -11.60 22.46 -16.94
C ALA A 106 -10.67 23.64 -16.68
N LEU A 107 -10.22 23.83 -15.44
CA LEU A 107 -9.21 24.85 -15.11
C LEU A 107 -7.85 24.51 -15.75
N TRP A 108 -7.60 23.21 -15.95
CA TRP A 108 -6.38 22.68 -16.51
C TRP A 108 -6.72 21.54 -17.47
N SER A 109 -6.12 21.56 -18.66
CA SER A 109 -6.19 20.45 -19.61
C SER A 109 -5.01 19.53 -19.34
N ILE A 110 -5.29 18.28 -18.98
CA ILE A 110 -4.25 17.27 -18.85
C ILE A 110 -3.90 16.79 -20.28
N PRO A 111 -2.63 16.90 -20.72
CA PRO A 111 -2.20 16.39 -22.01
C PRO A 111 -2.39 14.87 -22.10
N ASP A 112 -2.78 14.39 -23.27
CA ASP A 112 -2.93 12.96 -23.53
C ASP A 112 -1.54 12.32 -23.69
N GLN A 113 -1.01 11.84 -22.56
CA GLN A 113 0.30 11.19 -22.49
C GLN A 113 0.39 9.91 -23.34
N ILE A 114 -0.73 9.25 -23.63
CA ILE A 114 -0.72 8.07 -24.51
C ILE A 114 -0.46 8.53 -25.94
N ASN A 115 -1.18 9.56 -26.39
CA ASN A 115 -0.98 10.11 -27.72
C ASN A 115 0.42 10.73 -27.87
N GLU A 116 0.88 11.50 -26.88
CA GLU A 116 2.26 12.05 -26.87
C GLU A 116 3.31 10.94 -26.90
N GLY A 117 3.12 9.86 -26.13
CA GLY A 117 4.00 8.70 -26.17
C GLY A 117 4.01 8.00 -27.54
N MET A 118 2.85 7.86 -28.18
CA MET A 118 2.74 7.25 -29.52
C MET A 118 3.44 8.09 -30.60
N VAL A 119 3.34 9.42 -30.52
CA VAL A 119 4.06 10.35 -31.42
C VAL A 119 5.58 10.20 -31.22
N LEU A 120 6.06 10.21 -29.97
CA LEU A 120 7.47 10.02 -29.67
C LEU A 120 8.01 8.67 -30.17
N MET A 121 7.23 7.59 -30.05
CA MET A 121 7.60 6.28 -30.58
C MET A 121 7.67 6.25 -32.12
N GLN A 122 6.79 6.99 -32.80
CA GLN A 122 6.81 7.11 -34.27
C GLN A 122 8.00 7.96 -34.74
N GLU A 123 8.29 9.08 -34.07
CA GLU A 123 9.44 9.93 -34.37
C GLU A 123 10.76 9.18 -34.15
N GLN A 124 10.89 8.40 -33.07
CA GLN A 124 12.05 7.53 -32.86
C GLN A 124 12.19 6.46 -33.95
N LYS A 125 11.08 5.92 -34.45
CA LYS A 125 11.11 4.92 -35.53
C LYS A 125 11.58 5.53 -36.85
N ILE A 126 11.14 6.74 -37.18
CA ILE A 126 11.55 7.46 -38.40
C ILE A 126 13.06 7.76 -38.37
N VAL A 127 13.59 8.23 -37.23
CA VAL A 127 15.04 8.47 -37.07
C VAL A 127 15.87 7.19 -37.21
N SER A 128 15.37 6.04 -36.74
CA SER A 128 16.09 4.77 -36.89
C SER A 128 16.07 4.20 -38.32
N GLU A 129 15.09 4.57 -39.14
CA GLU A 129 15.03 4.12 -40.54
C GLU A 129 15.90 4.99 -41.48
N GLU A 130 16.19 6.24 -41.13
CA GLU A 130 17.06 7.13 -41.92
C GLU A 130 18.57 6.88 -41.70
N GLU A 131 19.00 6.34 -40.56
CA GLU A 131 20.43 6.05 -40.30
C GLU A 131 20.92 4.72 -40.91
N THR A 132 20.04 3.87 -41.46
CA THR A 132 20.41 2.56 -42.04
C THR A 132 20.60 2.62 -43.55
N GLY A 133 21.14 3.74 -44.05
CA GLY A 133 21.02 4.14 -45.44
C GLY A 133 22.30 4.40 -46.24
N VAL A 134 23.51 4.06 -45.77
CA VAL A 134 24.71 3.97 -46.64
C VAL A 134 25.71 2.97 -46.04
N PHE A 135 25.81 1.78 -46.62
CA PHE A 135 26.99 0.90 -46.46
C PHE A 135 27.49 0.62 -47.87
N ASP A 136 28.35 1.50 -48.38
CA ASP A 136 29.07 1.27 -49.64
C ASP A 136 30.04 0.10 -49.42
N VAL A 137 29.75 -1.01 -50.10
CA VAL A 137 30.64 -2.15 -50.22
C VAL A 137 31.53 -1.90 -51.42
N ASP A 138 32.64 -1.19 -51.21
CA ASP A 138 33.76 -1.23 -52.15
C ASP A 138 34.68 -2.37 -51.74
N GLY A 139 34.47 -3.51 -52.41
CA GLY A 139 35.49 -4.53 -52.55
C GLY A 139 36.52 -4.05 -53.57
N ASP A 140 37.77 -3.93 -53.14
CA ASP A 140 38.95 -4.53 -53.77
C ASP A 140 40.24 -3.92 -53.18
N ASP A 141 41.28 -4.76 -53.19
CA ASP A 141 42.70 -4.51 -52.86
C ASP A 141 43.14 -4.68 -51.39
N PHE A 142 43.68 -5.86 -51.07
CA PHE A 142 45.15 -6.06 -51.02
C PHE A 142 45.50 -7.56 -51.08
N ILE A 143 46.36 -7.89 -52.04
CA ILE A 143 46.94 -9.19 -52.43
C ILE A 143 48.22 -9.51 -51.62
N ASP A 144 48.51 -10.81 -51.53
CA ASP A 144 49.76 -11.54 -51.17
C ASP A 144 50.29 -11.55 -49.72
#